data_AF-A0A417QME1-F1
#
_entry.id   AF-A0A417QME1-F1
#
_cell.length_a   1.000
_cell.length_b   1.000
_cell.length_c   1.000
_cell.angle_alpha   90.00
_cell.angle_beta   90.00
_cell.angle_gamma   90.00
#
_symmetry.space_group_name_H-M   'P 1'
#
loop_
_entity.id
_entity.type
_entity.pdbx_description
1 polymer ?
#
loop_
_entity_poly.entity_id
_entity_poly.type
_entity_poly.pdbx_seq_one_letter_code
_entity_poly.pdbx_strand_id
1 'polypeptide(L)'
;MMNNRKKRVLLAATGLLCAVSIASAQTFVYAAPSTKDLEKKTSDLKDDLHSMNSDLASLSKKLDKTSGKIEKMSEQVEKAKLDLAAAKLNEEAQFKSMKERIKFMYEGGSVSLFEILLTSENMADFLNKAEYVSNISDYDRNMLDKFQTAREEVAKKESGLKKQQADLASMQSSLNEQKSNLSDKISNTSSKLSDYNAQLKKAKAAEEAMRTARNNDVSGNTGKQSSGNGGGTSNSGKKFNANTSDVALLAGILECEAGATYEGMLAVGTVIMNRVESSRFPNTISGVVYQSGQFAPTWNGALNRVLGRGPSSSAYSAAKAVLGGARHNKVRNCYFFWAAFTGHAGINVGGNVFW
;
A
#
# COMPACT_ATOMS: atom_id res chain seq x y z
N MET A 1 45.26 38.73 69.45
CA MET A 1 45.90 37.56 70.09
C MET A 1 44.80 36.56 70.50
N MET A 2 44.74 35.42 69.82
CA MET A 2 43.89 34.27 70.17
C MET A 2 44.75 33.00 70.12
N ASN A 3 44.45 32.10 71.06
CA ASN A 3 45.34 31.18 71.74
C ASN A 3 45.88 30.00 70.88
N ASN A 4 47.16 29.66 71.06
CA ASN A 4 47.95 28.69 70.25
C ASN A 4 47.53 27.21 70.35
N ARG A 5 46.40 26.89 71.00
CA ARG A 5 45.83 25.52 71.03
C ARG A 5 44.80 25.26 69.93
N LYS A 6 44.22 26.29 69.29
CA LYS A 6 43.22 26.10 68.21
C LYS A 6 43.82 26.01 66.81
N LYS A 7 45.08 26.41 66.61
CA LYS A 7 45.81 26.24 65.34
C LYS A 7 46.30 24.82 65.07
N ARG A 8 46.46 23.98 66.11
CA ARG A 8 46.92 22.58 65.97
C ARG A 8 45.79 21.59 65.66
N VAL A 9 44.53 21.96 65.86
CA VAL A 9 43.37 21.11 65.53
C VAL A 9 42.86 21.38 64.10
N LEU A 10 43.13 22.57 63.54
CA LEU A 10 42.70 22.91 62.17
C LEU A 10 43.70 22.51 61.08
N LEU A 11 44.93 22.10 61.45
CA LEU A 11 45.96 21.60 60.53
C LEU A 11 46.07 20.05 60.51
N ALA A 12 45.17 19.36 61.19
CA ALA A 12 45.06 17.89 61.20
C ALA A 12 43.79 17.37 60.51
N ALA A 13 43.05 18.22 59.80
CA ALA A 13 41.81 17.87 59.09
C ALA A 13 41.86 18.11 57.57
N THR A 14 43.05 18.42 57.02
CA THR A 14 43.25 18.68 55.58
C THR A 14 44.46 17.90 55.05
N GLY A 15 44.55 16.62 55.42
CA GLY A 15 45.66 15.73 55.05
C GLY A 15 45.26 14.28 54.87
N LEU A 16 43.98 14.01 54.56
CA LEU A 16 43.50 12.68 54.23
C LEU A 16 42.38 12.77 53.18
N LEU A 17 42.68 13.45 52.07
CA LEU A 17 41.77 13.63 50.94
C LEU A 17 42.32 13.10 49.59
N CYS A 18 43.44 12.37 49.59
CA CYS A 18 44.08 11.92 48.34
C CYS A 18 44.55 10.46 48.30
N ALA A 19 44.06 9.55 49.15
CA ALA A 19 44.56 8.17 49.12
C ALA A 19 43.52 7.08 49.43
N VAL A 20 42.27 7.22 48.99
CA VAL A 20 41.36 6.07 48.73
C VAL A 20 40.38 6.46 47.62
N SER A 21 40.86 6.61 46.39
CA SER A 21 40.04 6.64 45.17
C SER A 21 40.24 5.38 44.32
N ILE A 22 40.54 4.25 44.98
CA ILE A 22 40.32 2.92 44.44
C ILE A 22 39.23 2.26 45.29
N ALA A 23 38.06 2.89 45.33
CA ALA A 23 36.86 2.30 45.88
C ALA A 23 35.82 2.28 44.78
N SER A 24 35.73 1.10 44.15
CA SER A 24 34.60 0.65 43.33
C SER A 24 34.04 1.70 42.38
N ALA A 25 34.50 1.70 41.13
CA ALA A 25 33.53 1.82 40.06
C ALA A 25 32.49 0.72 40.34
N GLN A 26 31.40 1.06 41.02
CA GLN A 26 30.21 0.25 40.99
C GLN A 26 29.75 0.33 39.54
N THR A 27 30.34 -0.53 38.70
CA THR A 27 29.66 -1.00 37.52
C THR A 27 28.35 -1.52 38.09
N PHE A 28 27.27 -0.75 37.94
CA PHE A 28 25.95 -1.33 37.95
C PHE A 28 26.05 -2.45 36.92
N VAL A 29 26.25 -3.68 37.41
CA VAL A 29 26.02 -4.89 36.64
C VAL A 29 24.52 -4.86 36.47
N TYR A 30 24.07 -4.11 35.47
CA TYR A 30 22.75 -4.25 34.93
C TYR A 30 22.66 -5.73 34.60
N ALA A 31 21.87 -6.49 35.37
CA ALA A 31 21.73 -7.91 35.19
C ALA A 31 21.33 -8.11 33.72
N ALA A 32 22.29 -8.49 32.88
CA ALA A 32 22.04 -8.73 31.49
C ALA A 32 20.99 -9.85 31.46
N PRO A 33 19.88 -9.68 30.72
CA PRO A 33 18.91 -10.75 30.58
C PRO A 33 19.65 -12.03 30.18
N SER A 34 19.35 -13.14 30.86
CA SER A 34 20.07 -14.39 30.62
C SER A 34 19.98 -14.75 29.14
N THR A 35 21.07 -15.24 28.55
CA THR A 35 21.12 -15.59 27.13
C THR A 35 20.03 -16.60 26.75
N LYS A 36 19.65 -17.49 27.67
CA LYS A 36 18.50 -18.40 27.55
C LYS A 36 17.14 -17.68 27.47
N ASP A 37 16.89 -16.65 28.26
CA ASP A 37 15.63 -15.90 28.23
C ASP A 37 15.48 -15.09 26.94
N LEU A 38 16.59 -14.53 26.45
CA LEU A 38 16.64 -13.85 25.15
C LEU A 38 16.46 -14.84 23.98
N GLU A 39 17.05 -16.02 24.04
CA GLU A 39 16.85 -17.08 23.04
C GLU A 39 15.40 -17.57 23.01
N LYS A 40 14.79 -17.80 24.19
CA LYS A 40 13.37 -18.16 24.30
C LYS A 40 12.47 -17.07 23.71
N LYS A 41 12.66 -15.80 24.10
CA LYS A 41 11.89 -14.67 23.52
C LYS A 41 12.09 -14.54 22.02
N THR A 42 13.29 -14.80 21.50
CA THR A 42 13.56 -14.75 20.06
C THR A 42 12.89 -15.91 19.32
N SER A 43 12.83 -17.10 19.93
CA SER A 43 12.08 -18.24 19.41
C SER A 43 10.57 -17.98 19.42
N ASP A 44 10.02 -17.53 20.55
CA ASP A 44 8.60 -17.20 20.69
C ASP A 44 8.19 -16.13 19.65
N LEU A 45 9.01 -15.09 19.43
CA LEU A 45 8.76 -14.09 18.38
C LEU A 45 8.88 -14.65 16.95
N LYS A 46 9.74 -15.67 16.74
CA LYS A 46 9.88 -16.32 15.43
C LYS A 46 8.67 -17.21 15.13
N ASP A 47 8.12 -17.87 16.14
CA ASP A 47 6.89 -18.65 16.04
C ASP A 47 5.68 -17.73 15.82
N ASP A 48 5.62 -16.59 16.51
CA ASP A 48 4.65 -15.53 16.24
C ASP A 48 4.76 -15.02 14.79
N LEU A 49 5.98 -14.83 14.27
CA LEU A 49 6.20 -14.42 12.88
C LEU A 49 5.73 -15.50 11.90
N HIS A 50 5.99 -16.78 12.17
CA HIS A 50 5.50 -17.88 11.35
C HIS A 50 3.96 -17.97 11.35
N SER A 51 3.34 -17.83 12.51
CA SER A 51 1.87 -17.75 12.64
C SER A 51 1.31 -16.55 11.87
N MET A 52 1.91 -15.37 12.01
CA MET A 52 1.53 -14.16 11.26
C MET A 52 1.72 -14.33 9.74
N ASN A 53 2.73 -15.06 9.29
CA ASN A 53 2.93 -15.34 7.86
C ASN A 53 1.83 -16.27 7.30
N SER A 54 1.32 -17.19 8.13
CA SER A 54 0.15 -18.01 7.83
C SER A 54 -1.15 -17.18 7.80
N ASP A 55 -1.33 -16.30 8.78
CA ASP A 55 -2.46 -15.35 8.82
C ASP A 55 -2.42 -14.40 7.61
N LEU A 56 -1.24 -13.98 7.17
CA LEU A 56 -1.04 -13.16 5.98
C LEU A 56 -1.47 -13.89 4.72
N ALA A 57 -1.16 -15.19 4.59
CA ALA A 57 -1.62 -15.99 3.46
C ALA A 57 -3.15 -16.16 3.46
N SER A 58 -3.76 -16.38 4.63
CA SER A 58 -5.22 -16.47 4.79
C SER A 58 -5.90 -15.13 4.49
N LEU A 59 -5.32 -14.03 4.96
CA LEU A 59 -5.85 -12.68 4.76
C LEU A 59 -5.66 -12.22 3.31
N SER A 60 -4.55 -12.57 2.64
CA SER A 60 -4.34 -12.31 1.21
C SER A 60 -5.46 -12.93 0.39
N LYS A 61 -5.83 -14.19 0.66
CA LYS A 61 -6.97 -14.84 -0.01
C LYS A 61 -8.30 -14.12 0.25
N LYS A 62 -8.50 -13.60 1.46
CA LYS A 62 -9.69 -12.80 1.81
C LYS A 62 -9.68 -11.43 1.11
N LEU A 63 -8.52 -10.78 1.00
CA LEU A 63 -8.34 -9.52 0.29
C LEU A 63 -8.62 -9.70 -1.20
N ASP A 64 -8.08 -10.75 -1.83
CA ASP A 64 -8.33 -11.06 -3.24
C ASP A 64 -9.82 -11.31 -3.49
N LYS A 65 -10.46 -12.11 -2.62
CA LYS A 65 -11.90 -12.39 -2.71
C LYS A 65 -12.74 -11.12 -2.51
N THR A 66 -12.32 -10.23 -1.63
CA THR A 66 -13.03 -8.97 -1.35
C THR A 66 -12.82 -7.95 -2.48
N SER A 67 -11.60 -7.86 -3.03
CA SER A 67 -11.29 -7.04 -4.20
C SER A 67 -12.13 -7.45 -5.40
N GLY A 68 -12.19 -8.76 -5.69
CA GLY A 68 -13.03 -9.27 -6.78
C GLY A 68 -14.54 -9.05 -6.56
N LYS A 69 -15.00 -9.00 -5.30
CA LYS A 69 -16.39 -8.60 -4.99
C LYS A 69 -16.61 -7.11 -5.22
N ILE A 70 -15.66 -6.26 -4.85
CA ILE A 70 -15.72 -4.81 -5.07
C ILE A 70 -15.76 -4.51 -6.57
N GLU A 71 -14.94 -5.17 -7.39
CA GLU A 71 -14.95 -5.02 -8.85
C GLU A 71 -16.33 -5.37 -9.43
N LYS A 72 -16.85 -6.55 -9.11
CA LYS A 72 -18.19 -6.98 -9.57
C LYS A 72 -19.31 -6.04 -9.08
N MET A 73 -19.24 -5.57 -7.84
CA MET A 73 -20.22 -4.63 -7.31
C MET A 73 -20.12 -3.27 -8.00
N SER A 74 -18.90 -2.82 -8.32
CA SER A 74 -18.67 -1.58 -9.07
C SER A 74 -19.28 -1.66 -10.48
N GLU A 75 -19.10 -2.79 -11.17
CA GLU A 75 -19.73 -3.04 -12.48
C GLU A 75 -21.26 -3.04 -12.37
N GLN A 76 -21.82 -3.68 -11.33
CA GLN A 76 -23.26 -3.69 -11.08
C GLN A 76 -23.81 -2.28 -10.78
N VAL A 77 -23.05 -1.44 -10.07
CA VAL A 77 -23.40 -0.04 -9.80
C VAL A 77 -23.43 0.77 -11.10
N GLU A 78 -22.44 0.60 -11.98
CA GLU A 78 -22.44 1.29 -13.28
C GLU A 78 -23.62 0.85 -14.15
N LYS A 79 -23.91 -0.45 -14.21
CA LYS A 79 -25.11 -0.94 -14.89
C LYS A 79 -26.39 -0.36 -14.29
N ALA A 80 -26.50 -0.33 -12.96
CA ALA A 80 -27.67 0.22 -12.27
C ALA A 80 -27.87 1.73 -12.53
N LYS A 81 -26.78 2.50 -12.68
CA LYS A 81 -26.84 3.91 -13.10
C LYS A 81 -27.41 4.07 -14.50
N LEU A 82 -26.97 3.24 -15.44
CA LEU A 82 -27.48 3.25 -16.82
C LEU A 82 -28.95 2.83 -16.87
N ASP A 83 -29.32 1.77 -16.14
CA ASP A 83 -30.70 1.27 -16.05
C ASP A 83 -31.64 2.30 -15.39
N LEU A 84 -31.12 3.11 -14.46
CA LEU A 84 -31.83 4.23 -13.85
C LEU A 84 -31.99 5.40 -14.83
N ALA A 85 -30.94 5.76 -15.56
CA ALA A 85 -31.00 6.82 -16.58
C ALA A 85 -32.04 6.48 -17.66
N ALA A 86 -32.04 5.24 -18.15
CA ALA A 86 -33.04 4.75 -19.10
C ALA A 86 -34.47 4.82 -18.52
N ALA A 87 -34.66 4.45 -17.25
CA ALA A 87 -35.96 4.54 -16.59
C ALA A 87 -36.45 5.98 -16.46
N LYS A 88 -35.56 6.92 -16.11
CA LYS A 88 -35.88 8.36 -16.03
C LYS A 88 -36.28 8.94 -17.38
N LEU A 89 -35.58 8.55 -18.45
CA LEU A 89 -35.95 8.97 -19.81
C LEU A 89 -37.34 8.46 -20.20
N ASN A 90 -37.66 7.21 -19.84
CA ASN A 90 -39.00 6.66 -20.07
C ASN A 90 -40.06 7.40 -19.22
N GLU A 91 -39.81 7.63 -17.93
CA GLU A 91 -40.68 8.41 -17.06
C GLU A 91 -40.97 9.81 -17.64
N GLU A 92 -39.93 10.51 -18.11
CA GLU A 92 -40.05 11.83 -18.72
C GLU A 92 -40.88 11.80 -20.00
N ALA A 93 -40.69 10.77 -20.84
CA ALA A 93 -41.50 10.57 -22.04
C ALA A 93 -42.99 10.31 -21.72
N GLN A 94 -43.28 9.49 -20.70
CA GLN A 94 -44.64 9.28 -20.23
C GLN A 94 -45.24 10.55 -19.64
N PHE A 95 -44.48 11.30 -18.84
CA PHE A 95 -44.90 12.59 -18.28
C PHE A 95 -45.25 13.62 -19.36
N LYS A 96 -44.41 13.73 -20.40
CA LYS A 96 -44.64 14.63 -21.52
C LYS A 96 -45.90 14.26 -22.30
N SER A 97 -46.06 12.97 -22.61
CA SER A 97 -47.27 12.46 -23.29
C SER A 97 -48.54 12.75 -22.48
N MET A 98 -48.50 12.51 -21.17
CA MET A 98 -49.62 12.79 -20.27
C MET A 98 -49.94 14.29 -20.22
N LYS A 99 -48.91 15.15 -20.17
CA LYS A 99 -49.08 16.60 -20.19
C LYS A 99 -49.73 17.09 -21.48
N GLU A 100 -49.28 16.59 -22.63
CA GLU A 100 -49.88 16.92 -23.94
C GLU A 100 -51.33 16.45 -24.02
N ARG A 101 -51.64 15.25 -23.50
CA ARG A 101 -53.00 14.72 -23.45
C ARG A 101 -53.92 15.55 -22.56
N ILE A 102 -53.48 15.89 -21.34
CA ILE A 102 -54.24 16.76 -20.42
C ILE A 102 -54.46 18.14 -21.04
N LYS A 103 -53.43 18.70 -21.69
CA LYS A 103 -53.54 19.99 -22.40
C LYS A 103 -54.61 19.92 -23.49
N PHE A 104 -54.60 18.86 -24.32
CA PHE A 104 -55.60 18.65 -25.35
C PHE A 104 -57.01 18.54 -24.77
N MET A 105 -57.19 17.80 -23.67
CA MET A 105 -58.50 17.67 -23.00
C MET A 105 -59.00 19.00 -22.42
N TYR A 106 -58.09 19.83 -21.89
CA TYR A 106 -58.43 21.13 -21.33
C TYR A 106 -58.75 22.17 -22.42
N GLU A 107 -57.90 22.27 -23.45
CA GLU A 107 -58.06 23.20 -24.58
C GLU A 107 -59.22 22.80 -25.50
N GLY A 108 -59.51 21.51 -25.62
CA GLY A 108 -60.66 20.98 -26.36
C GLY A 108 -61.99 21.17 -25.64
N GLY A 109 -62.00 21.72 -24.42
CA GLY A 109 -63.18 21.93 -23.59
C GLY A 109 -63.63 20.65 -22.90
N SER A 110 -63.81 20.69 -21.57
CA SER A 110 -64.27 19.57 -20.72
C SER A 110 -65.61 18.94 -21.11
N VAL A 111 -66.30 19.54 -22.07
CA VAL A 111 -67.63 19.16 -22.58
C VAL A 111 -67.48 18.11 -23.70
N SER A 112 -66.31 18.00 -24.35
CA SER A 112 -66.15 17.26 -25.61
C SER A 112 -66.56 15.78 -25.59
N LEU A 113 -66.15 14.96 -24.59
CA LEU A 113 -66.51 13.53 -24.57
C LEU A 113 -67.99 13.29 -24.24
N PHE A 114 -68.57 14.08 -23.33
CA PHE A 114 -69.99 13.98 -22.98
C PHE A 114 -70.88 14.60 -24.07
N GLU A 115 -70.40 15.65 -24.73
CA GLU A 115 -71.03 16.30 -25.89
C GLU A 115 -71.01 15.41 -27.13
N ILE A 116 -69.91 14.69 -27.38
CA ILE A 116 -69.87 13.66 -28.43
C ILE A 116 -70.99 12.63 -28.20
N LEU A 117 -71.21 12.21 -26.95
CA LEU A 117 -72.31 11.31 -26.59
C LEU A 117 -73.70 11.95 -26.76
N LEU A 118 -73.87 13.22 -26.36
CA LEU A 118 -75.17 13.92 -26.45
C LEU A 118 -75.53 14.39 -27.87
N THR A 119 -74.56 14.49 -28.78
CA THR A 119 -74.74 14.85 -30.19
C THR A 119 -74.97 13.62 -31.10
N SER A 120 -75.30 12.46 -30.51
CA SER A 120 -75.65 11.26 -31.26
C SER A 120 -76.96 11.42 -32.04
N GLU A 121 -76.98 11.03 -33.32
CA GLU A 121 -78.16 11.19 -34.19
C GLU A 121 -79.23 10.11 -33.98
N ASN A 122 -78.82 8.92 -33.55
CA ASN A 122 -79.70 7.77 -33.30
C ASN A 122 -79.04 6.76 -32.34
N MET A 123 -79.77 5.71 -31.94
CA MET A 123 -79.29 4.72 -30.97
C MET A 123 -78.04 3.95 -31.43
N ALA A 124 -77.91 3.64 -32.72
CA ALA A 124 -76.72 2.95 -33.23
C ALA A 124 -75.47 3.86 -33.19
N ASP A 125 -75.63 5.12 -33.58
CA ASP A 125 -74.58 6.15 -33.47
C ASP A 125 -74.20 6.42 -32.00
N PHE A 126 -75.19 6.46 -31.09
CA PHE A 126 -74.95 6.57 -29.66
C PHE A 126 -74.09 5.42 -29.12
N LEU A 127 -74.41 4.16 -29.46
CA LEU A 127 -73.63 3.00 -29.00
C LEU A 127 -72.19 3.02 -29.53
N ASN A 128 -71.98 3.38 -30.80
CA ASN A 128 -70.63 3.50 -31.37
C ASN A 128 -69.82 4.62 -30.69
N LYS A 129 -70.44 5.78 -30.45
CA LYS A 129 -69.80 6.91 -29.75
C LYS A 129 -69.54 6.58 -28.28
N ALA A 130 -70.42 5.83 -27.62
CA ALA A 130 -70.21 5.34 -26.26
C ALA A 130 -69.00 4.41 -26.17
N GLU A 131 -68.86 3.47 -27.12
CA GLU A 131 -67.69 2.60 -27.22
C GLU A 131 -66.40 3.39 -27.47
N TYR A 132 -66.43 4.37 -28.38
CA TYR A 132 -65.30 5.26 -28.65
C TYR A 132 -64.84 6.04 -27.40
N VAL A 133 -65.78 6.63 -26.66
CA VAL A 133 -65.50 7.36 -25.41
C VAL A 133 -64.94 6.42 -24.34
N SER A 134 -65.47 5.19 -24.22
CA SER A 134 -64.95 4.18 -23.30
C SER A 134 -63.50 3.82 -23.64
N ASN A 135 -63.21 3.52 -24.90
CA ASN A 135 -61.86 3.16 -25.36
C ASN A 135 -60.85 4.28 -25.09
N ILE A 136 -61.25 5.54 -25.27
CA ILE A 136 -60.43 6.70 -24.93
C ILE A 136 -60.15 6.77 -23.43
N SER A 137 -61.20 6.65 -22.60
CA SER A 137 -61.05 6.71 -21.15
C SER A 137 -60.14 5.59 -20.63
N ASP A 138 -60.28 4.38 -21.17
CA ASP A 138 -59.44 3.24 -20.79
C ASP A 138 -57.99 3.44 -21.22
N TYR A 139 -57.76 3.99 -22.43
CA TYR A 139 -56.43 4.37 -22.87
C TYR A 139 -55.78 5.41 -21.93
N ASP A 140 -56.50 6.48 -21.58
CA ASP A 140 -55.98 7.55 -20.72
C ASP A 140 -55.67 7.02 -19.31
N ARG A 141 -56.52 6.16 -18.75
CA ARG A 141 -56.25 5.47 -17.48
C ARG A 141 -55.01 4.57 -17.56
N ASN A 142 -54.86 3.83 -18.65
CA ASN A 142 -53.69 2.97 -18.88
C ASN A 142 -52.40 3.80 -18.99
N MET A 143 -52.42 4.95 -19.67
CA MET A 143 -51.24 5.83 -19.74
C MET A 143 -50.88 6.41 -18.38
N LEU A 144 -51.86 6.72 -17.54
CA LEU A 144 -51.62 7.18 -16.18
C LEU A 144 -50.99 6.06 -15.32
N ASP A 145 -51.51 4.85 -15.42
CA ASP A 145 -50.95 3.67 -14.74
C ASP A 145 -49.50 3.37 -15.18
N LYS A 146 -49.21 3.46 -16.47
CA LYS A 146 -47.83 3.36 -17.00
C LYS A 146 -46.92 4.43 -16.44
N PHE A 147 -47.38 5.68 -16.35
CA PHE A 147 -46.60 6.77 -15.77
C PHE A 147 -46.34 6.54 -14.27
N GLN A 148 -47.36 6.13 -13.51
CA GLN A 148 -47.20 5.78 -12.09
C GLN A 148 -46.22 4.62 -11.90
N THR A 149 -46.33 3.57 -12.70
CA THR A 149 -45.40 2.43 -12.68
C THR A 149 -43.98 2.88 -12.99
N ALA A 150 -43.77 3.72 -14.01
CA ALA A 150 -42.45 4.27 -14.35
C ALA A 150 -41.84 5.08 -13.18
N ARG A 151 -42.66 5.90 -12.51
CA ARG A 151 -42.28 6.65 -11.30
C ARG A 151 -41.82 5.72 -10.18
N GLU A 152 -42.58 4.67 -9.90
CA GLU A 152 -42.23 3.69 -8.88
C GLU A 152 -40.93 2.94 -9.19
N GLU A 153 -40.74 2.54 -10.45
CA GLU A 153 -39.52 1.88 -10.90
C GLU A 153 -38.29 2.77 -10.72
N VAL A 154 -38.39 4.06 -11.08
CA VAL A 154 -37.31 5.03 -10.86
C VAL A 154 -37.01 5.15 -9.37
N ALA A 155 -38.02 5.32 -8.51
CA ALA A 155 -37.81 5.41 -7.06
C ALA A 155 -37.16 4.14 -6.48
N LYS A 156 -37.59 2.95 -6.93
CA LYS A 156 -36.99 1.66 -6.53
C LYS A 156 -35.54 1.57 -6.98
N LYS A 157 -35.22 1.93 -8.23
CA LYS A 157 -33.85 1.93 -8.77
C LYS A 157 -32.94 2.94 -8.07
N GLU A 158 -33.42 4.14 -7.76
CA GLU A 158 -32.66 5.14 -7.00
C GLU A 158 -32.30 4.65 -5.60
N SER A 159 -33.29 4.11 -4.88
CA SER A 159 -33.07 3.54 -3.55
C SER A 159 -32.09 2.36 -3.59
N GLY A 160 -32.26 1.46 -4.55
CA GLY A 160 -31.36 0.32 -4.77
C GLY A 160 -29.93 0.75 -5.06
N LEU A 161 -29.74 1.71 -5.97
CA LEU A 161 -28.43 2.27 -6.32
C LEU A 161 -27.75 2.91 -5.11
N LYS A 162 -28.49 3.68 -4.31
CA LYS A 162 -27.97 4.30 -3.08
C LYS A 162 -27.48 3.25 -2.08
N LYS A 163 -28.22 2.15 -1.93
CA LYS A 163 -27.82 1.03 -1.07
C LYS A 163 -26.55 0.35 -1.60
N GLN A 164 -26.49 0.06 -2.90
CA GLN A 164 -25.30 -0.56 -3.52
C GLN A 164 -24.05 0.33 -3.37
N GLN A 165 -24.19 1.65 -3.50
CA GLN A 165 -23.10 2.60 -3.29
C GLN A 165 -22.61 2.61 -1.83
N ALA A 166 -23.54 2.57 -0.86
CA ALA A 166 -23.19 2.50 0.56
C ALA A 166 -22.48 1.18 0.91
N ASP A 167 -22.98 0.06 0.39
CA ASP A 167 -22.36 -1.26 0.57
C ASP A 167 -20.95 -1.31 -0.02
N LEU A 168 -20.75 -0.72 -1.21
CA LEU A 168 -19.44 -0.62 -1.86
C LEU A 168 -18.46 0.23 -1.03
N ALA A 169 -18.90 1.39 -0.54
CA ALA A 169 -18.08 2.25 0.32
C ALA A 169 -17.68 1.54 1.63
N SER A 170 -18.63 0.83 2.25
CA SER A 170 -18.38 0.02 3.45
C SER A 170 -17.35 -1.08 3.20
N MET A 171 -17.48 -1.81 2.09
CA MET A 171 -16.51 -2.83 1.68
C MET A 171 -15.11 -2.25 1.44
N GLN A 172 -15.01 -1.09 0.79
CA GLN A 172 -13.73 -0.40 0.58
C GLN A 172 -13.09 0.05 1.91
N SER A 173 -13.88 0.58 2.83
CA SER A 173 -13.40 0.98 4.16
C SER A 173 -12.88 -0.23 4.95
N SER A 174 -13.64 -1.31 5.00
CA SER A 174 -13.25 -2.54 5.69
C SER A 174 -11.97 -3.15 5.09
N LEU A 175 -11.82 -3.12 3.76
CA LEU A 175 -10.61 -3.57 3.08
C LEU A 175 -9.38 -2.75 3.49
N ASN A 176 -9.51 -1.43 3.54
CA ASN A 176 -8.42 -0.53 3.94
C ASN A 176 -8.04 -0.72 5.41
N GLU A 177 -9.03 -0.89 6.28
CA GLU A 177 -8.80 -1.15 7.70
C GLU A 177 -8.07 -2.49 7.92
N GLN A 178 -8.47 -3.55 7.20
CA GLN A 178 -7.77 -4.83 7.23
C GLN A 178 -6.31 -4.72 6.74
N LYS A 179 -6.05 -3.94 5.68
CA LYS A 179 -4.70 -3.66 5.19
C LYS A 179 -3.84 -2.89 6.20
N SER A 180 -4.41 -1.87 6.84
CA SER A 180 -3.70 -1.06 7.85
C SER A 180 -3.32 -1.92 9.06
N ASN A 181 -4.30 -2.63 9.64
CA ASN A 181 -4.07 -3.49 10.80
C ASN A 181 -2.98 -4.54 10.55
N LEU A 182 -2.90 -5.08 9.32
CA LEU A 182 -1.86 -6.02 8.93
C LEU A 182 -0.48 -5.35 8.86
N SER A 183 -0.39 -4.20 8.18
CA SER A 183 0.84 -3.41 8.07
C SER A 183 1.41 -3.07 9.45
N ASP A 184 0.54 -2.64 10.37
CA ASP A 184 0.93 -2.27 11.72
C ASP A 184 1.44 -3.47 12.53
N LYS A 185 0.80 -4.64 12.40
CA LYS A 185 1.28 -5.88 13.03
C LYS A 185 2.65 -6.32 12.49
N ILE A 186 2.86 -6.28 11.17
CA ILE A 186 4.15 -6.65 10.55
C ILE A 186 5.26 -5.72 11.03
N SER A 187 5.01 -4.41 11.01
CA SER A 187 5.98 -3.39 11.42
C SER A 187 6.39 -3.53 12.90
N ASN A 188 5.41 -3.70 13.78
CA ASN A 188 5.65 -3.90 15.21
C ASN A 188 6.45 -5.18 15.51
N THR A 189 6.10 -6.30 14.87
CA THR A 189 6.79 -7.58 15.08
C THR A 189 8.22 -7.54 14.52
N SER A 190 8.41 -6.95 13.33
CA SER A 190 9.74 -6.80 12.72
C SER A 190 10.67 -5.94 13.57
N SER A 191 10.16 -4.83 14.12
CA SER A 191 10.91 -3.93 15.00
C SER A 191 11.35 -4.65 16.28
N LYS A 192 10.43 -5.34 16.96
CA LYS A 192 10.76 -6.11 18.17
C LYS A 192 11.78 -7.21 17.91
N LEU A 193 11.70 -7.89 16.75
CA LEU A 193 12.67 -8.92 16.35
C LEU A 193 14.08 -8.34 16.14
N SER A 194 14.17 -7.16 15.52
CA SER A 194 15.45 -6.45 15.35
C SER A 194 16.07 -6.11 16.70
N ASP A 195 15.29 -5.57 17.62
CA ASP A 195 15.75 -5.17 18.95
C ASP A 195 16.24 -6.37 19.77
N TYR A 196 15.49 -7.48 19.77
CA TYR A 196 15.93 -8.69 20.49
C TYR A 196 17.16 -9.33 19.86
N ASN A 197 17.28 -9.38 18.53
CA ASN A 197 18.50 -9.87 17.87
C ASN A 197 19.72 -9.02 18.22
N ALA A 198 19.57 -7.69 18.30
CA ALA A 198 20.64 -6.80 18.71
C ALA A 198 21.06 -7.02 20.18
N GLN A 199 20.09 -7.23 21.08
CA GLN A 199 20.35 -7.57 22.48
C GLN A 199 21.05 -8.93 22.62
N LEU A 200 20.63 -9.93 21.84
CA LEU A 200 21.19 -11.27 21.85
C LEU A 200 22.63 -11.28 21.35
N LYS A 201 22.93 -10.51 20.30
CA LYS A 201 24.31 -10.34 19.78
C LYS A 201 25.21 -9.65 20.82
N LYS A 202 24.71 -8.62 21.51
CA LYS A 202 25.45 -7.93 22.58
C LYS A 202 25.70 -8.86 23.77
N ALA A 203 24.69 -9.63 24.19
CA ALA A 203 24.81 -10.56 25.31
C ALA A 203 25.81 -11.70 25.01
N LYS A 204 25.78 -12.28 23.80
CA LYS A 204 26.74 -13.30 23.37
C LYS A 204 28.17 -12.76 23.28
N ALA A 205 28.36 -11.57 22.71
CA ALA A 205 29.68 -10.93 22.67
C ALA A 205 30.22 -10.61 24.07
N ALA A 206 29.35 -10.21 25.01
CA ALA A 206 29.74 -9.97 26.40
C ALA A 206 30.09 -11.27 27.15
N GLU A 207 29.36 -12.36 26.93
CA GLU A 207 29.70 -13.69 27.46
C GLU A 207 31.02 -14.22 26.88
N GLU A 208 31.27 -14.06 25.59
CA GLU A 208 32.53 -14.43 24.94
C GLU A 208 33.70 -13.57 25.43
N ALA A 209 33.50 -12.27 25.62
CA ALA A 209 34.49 -11.37 26.23
C ALA A 209 34.79 -11.75 27.68
N MET A 210 33.77 -12.13 28.47
CA MET A 210 33.97 -12.63 29.84
C MET A 210 34.68 -13.99 29.86
N ARG A 211 34.39 -14.89 28.91
CA ARG A 211 35.07 -16.19 28.78
C ARG A 211 36.53 -16.05 28.38
N THR A 212 36.84 -15.15 27.44
CA THR A 212 38.22 -14.88 27.02
C THR A 212 39.01 -14.16 28.12
N ALA A 213 38.40 -13.24 28.86
CA ALA A 213 39.00 -12.64 30.05
C ALA A 213 39.27 -13.71 31.14
N ARG A 214 38.32 -14.61 31.40
CA ARG A 214 38.46 -15.69 32.38
C ARG A 214 39.48 -16.77 31.97
N ASN A 215 39.66 -17.00 30.67
CA ASN A 215 40.70 -17.90 30.16
C ASN A 215 42.11 -17.26 30.20
N ASN A 216 42.22 -15.93 30.11
CA ASN A 216 43.49 -15.22 30.28
C ASN A 216 43.98 -15.21 31.73
N ASP A 217 43.09 -15.32 32.72
CA ASP A 217 43.47 -15.48 34.14
C ASP A 217 43.96 -16.91 34.49
N VAL A 218 43.91 -17.88 33.56
CA VAL A 218 44.34 -19.28 33.78
C VAL A 218 45.66 -19.63 33.06
N SER A 219 46.25 -18.75 32.25
CA SER A 219 47.54 -19.01 31.60
C SER A 219 48.55 -17.91 31.89
N GLY A 220 49.17 -18.02 33.06
CA GLY A 220 50.39 -17.30 33.39
C GLY A 220 51.63 -17.93 32.74
N ASN A 221 52.40 -17.09 32.05
CA ASN A 221 53.85 -17.17 31.81
C ASN A 221 54.37 -18.02 30.62
N THR A 222 54.78 -17.37 29.51
CA THR A 222 56.19 -17.15 29.08
C THR A 222 56.30 -16.62 27.63
N GLY A 223 57.21 -15.68 27.38
CA GLY A 223 58.05 -15.69 26.16
C GLY A 223 57.68 -14.81 24.94
N LYS A 224 58.14 -13.55 24.97
CA LYS A 224 59.04 -12.89 23.97
C LYS A 224 58.86 -13.16 22.45
N GLN A 225 58.48 -12.09 21.73
CA GLN A 225 59.04 -11.57 20.46
C GLN A 225 59.07 -12.46 19.20
N SER A 226 58.31 -12.10 18.15
CA SER A 226 58.87 -11.88 16.79
C SER A 226 57.88 -11.21 15.83
N SER A 227 58.43 -10.25 15.10
CA SER A 227 57.94 -9.67 13.85
C SER A 227 57.81 -10.72 12.74
N GLY A 228 56.87 -10.53 11.81
CA GLY A 228 56.70 -11.34 10.60
C GLY A 228 55.53 -10.89 9.74
N ASN A 229 55.84 -10.08 8.73
CA ASN A 229 54.99 -9.47 7.72
C ASN A 229 54.49 -10.46 6.63
N GLY A 230 53.37 -10.11 5.96
CA GLY A 230 52.86 -10.72 4.73
C GLY A 230 51.44 -11.29 4.92
N GLY A 231 50.37 -10.78 4.31
CA GLY A 231 50.22 -10.13 3.01
C GLY A 231 49.06 -10.85 2.33
N GLY A 232 47.88 -10.22 2.32
CA GLY A 232 46.64 -10.84 1.86
C GLY A 232 45.53 -9.81 1.66
N THR A 233 45.74 -8.91 0.72
CA THR A 233 44.72 -8.00 0.20
C THR A 233 43.52 -8.81 -0.30
N SER A 234 42.33 -8.53 0.24
CA SER A 234 41.08 -8.91 -0.40
C SER A 234 40.06 -7.82 -0.16
N ASN A 235 39.65 -7.23 -1.29
CA ASN A 235 38.85 -6.03 -1.43
C ASN A 235 37.71 -5.95 -0.41
N SER A 236 37.76 -4.90 0.41
CA SER A 236 36.61 -4.33 1.08
C SER A 236 35.69 -3.71 0.02
N GLY A 237 34.94 -4.57 -0.68
CA GLY A 237 33.74 -4.14 -1.38
C GLY A 237 32.75 -3.68 -0.33
N LYS A 238 32.51 -2.36 -0.25
CA LYS A 238 31.45 -1.76 0.57
C LYS A 238 30.21 -2.64 0.53
N LYS A 239 29.97 -3.40 1.60
CA LYS A 239 28.65 -3.96 1.87
C LYS A 239 27.77 -2.76 2.19
N PHE A 240 27.16 -2.19 1.15
CA PHE A 240 25.95 -1.41 1.36
C PHE A 240 24.97 -2.35 2.03
N ASN A 241 24.74 -2.13 3.31
CA ASN A 241 23.64 -2.72 4.03
C ASN A 241 22.39 -2.03 3.48
N ALA A 242 21.99 -2.42 2.26
CA ALA A 242 20.82 -1.88 1.59
C ALA A 242 19.65 -2.15 2.53
N ASN A 243 18.98 -1.10 2.96
CA ASN A 243 17.80 -1.23 3.79
C ASN A 243 16.85 -2.19 3.06
N THR A 244 16.31 -3.18 3.77
CA THR A 244 15.41 -4.20 3.18
C THR A 244 14.25 -3.55 2.42
N SER A 245 13.87 -2.33 2.80
CA SER A 245 12.92 -1.45 2.10
C SER A 245 13.37 -1.02 0.70
N ASP A 246 14.65 -0.69 0.51
CA ASP A 246 15.20 -0.24 -0.77
C ASP A 246 15.28 -1.40 -1.77
N VAL A 247 15.58 -2.61 -1.28
CA VAL A 247 15.57 -3.84 -2.10
C VAL A 247 14.14 -4.14 -2.59
N ALA A 248 13.16 -4.04 -1.69
CA ALA A 248 11.76 -4.28 -2.04
C ALA A 248 11.22 -3.21 -3.01
N LEU A 249 11.51 -1.92 -2.74
CA LEU A 249 11.11 -0.81 -3.61
C LEU A 249 11.72 -0.95 -5.01
N LEU A 250 13.02 -1.23 -5.09
CA LEU A 250 13.72 -1.43 -6.35
C LEU A 250 13.17 -2.65 -7.09
N ALA A 251 13.00 -3.79 -6.43
CA ALA A 251 12.41 -4.98 -7.06
C ALA A 251 10.99 -4.71 -7.58
N GLY A 252 10.16 -4.03 -6.80
CA GLY A 252 8.80 -3.68 -7.20
C GLY A 252 8.75 -2.81 -8.43
N ILE A 253 9.61 -1.78 -8.51
CA ILE A 253 9.59 -0.89 -9.67
C ILE A 253 10.19 -1.55 -10.91
N LEU A 254 11.23 -2.37 -10.78
CA LEU A 254 11.82 -3.11 -11.90
C LEU A 254 10.80 -4.03 -12.56
N GLU A 255 9.99 -4.71 -11.75
CA GLU A 255 8.92 -5.57 -12.24
C GLU A 255 7.80 -4.80 -12.94
N CYS A 256 7.46 -3.60 -12.45
CA CYS A 256 6.45 -2.76 -13.09
C CYS A 256 6.90 -2.23 -14.45
N GLU A 257 8.17 -1.86 -14.58
CA GLU A 257 8.71 -1.14 -15.76
C GLU A 257 9.28 -2.07 -16.84
N ALA A 258 9.83 -3.22 -16.45
CA ALA A 258 10.48 -4.15 -17.37
C ALA A 258 9.74 -5.49 -17.52
N GLY A 259 8.58 -5.64 -16.87
CA GLY A 259 7.82 -6.88 -16.86
C GLY A 259 8.61 -8.02 -16.23
N ALA A 260 8.62 -9.19 -16.86
CA ALA A 260 9.23 -10.41 -16.31
C ALA A 260 10.65 -10.73 -16.83
N THR A 261 11.24 -9.89 -17.70
CA THR A 261 12.55 -10.20 -18.31
C THR A 261 13.69 -9.72 -17.44
N TYR A 262 14.63 -10.62 -17.11
CA TYR A 262 15.79 -10.28 -16.26
C TYR A 262 16.68 -9.21 -16.90
N GLU A 263 16.92 -9.30 -18.21
CA GLU A 263 17.71 -8.30 -18.97
C GLU A 263 17.06 -6.92 -18.95
N GLY A 264 15.73 -6.83 -19.11
CA GLY A 264 15.00 -5.57 -19.02
C GLY A 264 15.09 -4.96 -17.62
N MET A 265 14.93 -5.78 -16.56
CA MET A 265 15.06 -5.33 -15.18
C MET A 265 16.49 -4.82 -14.89
N LEU A 266 17.52 -5.50 -15.41
CA LEU A 266 18.90 -5.06 -15.26
C LEU A 266 19.16 -3.72 -15.98
N ALA A 267 18.55 -3.52 -17.15
CA ALA A 267 18.66 -2.26 -17.91
C ALA A 267 17.96 -1.09 -17.21
N VAL A 268 16.71 -1.27 -16.73
CA VAL A 268 16.00 -0.24 -15.95
C VAL A 268 16.72 0.06 -14.63
N GLY A 269 17.22 -0.98 -13.94
CA GLY A 269 18.00 -0.83 -12.71
C GLY A 269 19.31 -0.08 -12.93
N THR A 270 19.95 -0.26 -14.10
CA THR A 270 21.15 0.50 -14.49
C THR A 270 20.84 1.99 -14.55
N VAL A 271 19.74 2.39 -15.20
CA VAL A 271 19.34 3.80 -15.29
C VAL A 271 19.02 4.39 -13.91
N ILE A 272 18.29 3.66 -13.07
CA ILE A 272 17.97 4.11 -11.70
C ILE A 272 19.26 4.40 -10.93
N MET A 273 20.23 3.48 -10.97
CA MET A 273 21.49 3.67 -10.26
C MET A 273 22.36 4.78 -10.87
N ASN A 274 22.39 4.92 -12.20
CA ASN A 274 23.08 6.03 -12.86
C ASN A 274 22.57 7.39 -12.38
N ARG A 275 21.25 7.52 -12.15
CA ARG A 275 20.64 8.73 -11.59
C ARG A 275 21.04 8.94 -10.14
N VAL A 276 20.94 7.90 -9.31
CA VAL A 276 21.36 7.97 -7.89
C VAL A 276 22.83 8.42 -7.76
N GLU A 277 23.69 7.99 -8.69
CA GLU A 277 25.13 8.31 -8.71
C GLU A 277 25.45 9.69 -9.32
N SER A 278 24.49 10.35 -9.96
CA SER A 278 24.69 11.63 -10.65
C SER A 278 24.20 12.80 -9.81
N SER A 279 24.99 13.87 -9.74
CA SER A 279 24.63 15.12 -9.04
C SER A 279 23.41 15.85 -9.62
N ARG A 280 22.94 15.44 -10.80
CA ARG A 280 21.78 16.02 -11.51
C ARG A 280 20.43 15.51 -10.98
N PHE A 281 20.43 14.44 -10.19
CA PHE A 281 19.23 13.76 -9.73
C PHE A 281 19.27 13.54 -8.21
N PRO A 282 18.15 13.13 -7.59
CA PRO A 282 18.16 12.72 -6.19
C PRO A 282 19.18 11.61 -5.92
N ASN A 283 19.90 11.70 -4.79
CA ASN A 283 20.95 10.75 -4.40
C ASN A 283 20.42 9.54 -3.60
N THR A 284 19.12 9.25 -3.68
CA THR A 284 18.48 8.10 -3.03
C THR A 284 17.59 7.35 -4.00
N ILE A 285 17.48 6.03 -3.84
CA ILE A 285 16.63 5.19 -4.71
C ILE A 285 15.18 5.65 -4.63
N SER A 286 14.66 5.89 -3.42
CA SER A 286 13.31 6.42 -3.23
C SER A 286 13.11 7.77 -3.93
N GLY A 287 14.06 8.70 -3.79
CA GLY A 287 13.99 10.01 -4.46
C GLY A 287 13.96 9.91 -5.99
N VAL A 288 14.72 8.97 -6.57
CA VAL A 288 14.71 8.72 -8.02
C VAL A 288 13.41 8.04 -8.46
N VAL A 289 12.93 7.05 -7.71
CA VAL A 289 11.71 6.30 -8.03
C VAL A 289 10.47 7.20 -7.97
N TYR A 290 10.35 8.05 -6.96
CA TYR A 290 9.20 8.95 -6.80
C TYR A 290 9.37 10.32 -7.50
N GLN A 291 10.36 10.45 -8.37
CA GLN A 291 10.54 11.68 -9.15
C GLN A 291 9.35 11.88 -10.10
N SER A 292 8.75 13.08 -10.07
CA SER A 292 7.60 13.42 -10.90
C SER A 292 7.88 13.19 -12.38
N GLY A 293 6.96 12.55 -13.09
CA GLY A 293 7.05 12.29 -14.53
C GLY A 293 7.89 11.06 -14.95
N GLN A 294 8.59 10.38 -14.03
CA GLN A 294 9.54 9.33 -14.42
C GLN A 294 8.98 7.90 -14.42
N PHE A 295 8.26 7.52 -13.37
CA PHE A 295 7.82 6.15 -13.12
C PHE A 295 6.30 6.10 -12.89
N ALA A 296 5.53 5.90 -13.96
CA ALA A 296 4.07 5.83 -13.90
C ALA A 296 3.48 4.88 -12.83
N PRO A 297 4.10 3.72 -12.53
CA PRO A 297 3.67 2.80 -11.50
C PRO A 297 3.57 3.39 -10.08
N THR A 298 4.30 4.49 -9.80
CA THR A 298 4.32 5.12 -8.48
C THR A 298 3.02 5.86 -8.13
N TRP A 299 2.30 6.38 -9.13
CA TRP A 299 1.06 7.14 -8.92
C TRP A 299 -0.20 6.44 -9.45
N ASN A 300 -0.07 5.43 -10.32
CA ASN A 300 -1.22 4.67 -10.82
C ASN A 300 -1.59 3.47 -9.91
N GLY A 301 -0.87 3.28 -8.80
CA GLY A 301 -1.09 2.21 -7.83
C GLY A 301 -0.53 0.83 -8.23
N ALA A 302 0.11 0.70 -9.38
CA ALA A 302 0.72 -0.57 -9.82
C ALA A 302 1.91 -0.97 -8.95
N LEU A 303 2.77 -0.02 -8.56
CA LEU A 303 3.88 -0.28 -7.64
C LEU A 303 3.36 -0.77 -6.29
N ASN A 304 2.32 -0.12 -5.76
CA ASN A 304 1.69 -0.52 -4.49
C ASN A 304 1.10 -1.93 -4.57
N ARG A 305 0.56 -2.32 -5.74
CA ARG A 305 0.06 -3.68 -5.98
C ARG A 305 1.20 -4.71 -5.97
N VAL A 306 2.31 -4.41 -6.65
CA VAL A 306 3.48 -5.31 -6.71
C VAL A 306 4.15 -5.45 -5.34
N LEU A 307 4.36 -4.34 -4.63
CA LEU A 307 4.88 -4.35 -3.27
C LEU A 307 3.92 -5.08 -2.31
N GLY A 308 2.62 -4.91 -2.51
CA GLY A 308 1.58 -5.57 -1.72
C GLY A 308 1.52 -7.09 -1.91
N ARG A 309 1.76 -7.60 -3.13
CA ARG A 309 1.85 -9.05 -3.38
C ARG A 309 3.24 -9.65 -3.14
N GLY A 310 4.25 -8.80 -2.98
CA GLY A 310 5.65 -9.19 -3.08
C GLY A 310 6.14 -9.24 -4.54
N PRO A 311 7.24 -8.52 -4.86
CA PRO A 311 7.89 -8.65 -6.15
C PRO A 311 8.25 -10.10 -6.49
N SER A 312 8.30 -10.43 -7.77
CA SER A 312 8.71 -11.77 -8.21
C SER A 312 10.17 -12.09 -7.82
N SER A 313 10.49 -13.39 -7.73
CA SER A 313 11.84 -13.84 -7.41
C SER A 313 12.90 -13.33 -8.39
N SER A 314 12.55 -13.19 -9.68
CA SER A 314 13.42 -12.59 -10.70
C SER A 314 13.67 -11.11 -10.43
N ALA A 315 12.64 -10.35 -10.04
CA ALA A 315 12.75 -8.94 -9.67
C ALA A 315 13.62 -8.73 -8.44
N TYR A 316 13.48 -9.57 -7.40
CA TYR A 316 14.36 -9.54 -6.23
C TYR A 316 15.81 -9.87 -6.58
N SER A 317 16.03 -10.84 -7.47
CA SER A 317 17.37 -11.23 -7.89
C SER A 317 18.04 -10.10 -8.68
N ALA A 318 17.31 -9.49 -9.63
CA ALA A 318 17.79 -8.34 -10.40
C ALA A 318 18.08 -7.12 -9.50
N ALA A 319 17.18 -6.79 -8.58
CA ALA A 319 17.38 -5.68 -7.64
C ALA A 319 18.63 -5.88 -6.77
N LYS A 320 18.83 -7.09 -6.21
CA LYS A 320 20.04 -7.42 -5.45
C LYS A 320 21.31 -7.33 -6.29
N ALA A 321 21.26 -7.77 -7.55
CA ALA A 321 22.40 -7.67 -8.46
C ALA A 321 22.75 -6.21 -8.76
N VAL A 322 21.76 -5.38 -9.07
CA VAL A 322 21.92 -3.94 -9.33
C VAL A 322 22.49 -3.21 -8.11
N LEU A 323 21.94 -3.48 -6.91
CA LEU A 323 22.46 -2.94 -5.65
C LEU A 323 23.89 -3.42 -5.35
N GLY A 324 24.23 -4.64 -5.76
CA GLY A 324 25.57 -5.21 -5.70
C GLY A 324 26.54 -4.65 -6.75
N GLY A 325 26.10 -3.73 -7.63
CA GLY A 325 26.94 -3.07 -8.63
C GLY A 325 26.82 -3.63 -10.05
N ALA A 326 25.97 -4.62 -10.30
CA ALA A 326 25.72 -5.10 -11.66
C ALA A 326 25.07 -4.01 -12.52
N ARG A 327 25.51 -3.87 -13.77
CA ARG A 327 24.98 -2.91 -14.75
C ARG A 327 24.88 -3.60 -16.11
N HIS A 328 23.90 -3.21 -16.92
CA HIS A 328 23.74 -3.73 -18.27
C HIS A 328 24.65 -3.00 -19.25
N ASN A 329 25.51 -3.75 -19.96
CA ASN A 329 26.65 -3.21 -20.73
C ASN A 329 26.27 -2.16 -21.76
N LYS A 330 25.15 -2.35 -22.47
CA LYS A 330 24.74 -1.43 -23.55
C LYS A 330 24.18 -0.10 -23.03
N VAL A 331 23.62 -0.07 -21.81
CA VAL A 331 22.90 1.11 -21.30
C VAL A 331 23.62 1.80 -20.14
N ARG A 332 24.93 1.51 -19.96
CA ARG A 332 25.73 2.03 -18.83
C ARG A 332 25.77 3.54 -18.74
N ASN A 333 25.64 4.25 -19.86
CA ASN A 333 25.68 5.71 -19.93
C ASN A 333 24.30 6.34 -20.14
N CYS A 334 23.24 5.54 -20.12
CA CYS A 334 21.87 6.04 -20.31
C CYS A 334 21.29 6.52 -18.99
N TYR A 335 20.48 7.58 -19.06
CA TYR A 335 19.77 8.15 -17.92
C TYR A 335 18.27 8.10 -18.11
N PHE A 336 17.76 7.81 -19.30
CA PHE A 336 16.34 7.81 -19.59
C PHE A 336 15.93 6.54 -20.32
N PHE A 337 14.66 6.19 -20.18
CA PHE A 337 14.05 5.11 -20.94
C PHE A 337 12.57 5.41 -21.16
N TRP A 338 12.04 4.91 -22.26
CA TRP A 338 10.61 4.86 -22.59
C TRP A 338 10.25 3.49 -23.15
N ALA A 339 8.95 3.19 -23.18
CA ALA A 339 8.47 1.99 -23.84
C ALA A 339 8.78 2.02 -25.34
N ALA A 340 9.22 0.90 -25.91
CA ALA A 340 9.70 0.85 -27.30
C ALA A 340 8.64 1.24 -28.35
N PHE A 341 7.35 1.10 -28.02
CA PHE A 341 6.26 1.50 -28.91
C PHE A 341 6.14 3.03 -29.10
N THR A 342 6.82 3.84 -28.29
CA THR A 342 6.80 5.30 -28.40
C THR A 342 7.58 5.84 -29.61
N GLY A 343 8.33 5.00 -30.31
CA GLY A 343 9.08 5.38 -31.53
C GLY A 343 10.35 6.20 -31.26
N HIS A 344 10.77 6.34 -30.00
CA HIS A 344 12.00 7.03 -29.66
C HIS A 344 13.25 6.27 -30.16
N ALA A 345 14.26 6.99 -30.62
CA ALA A 345 15.54 6.41 -31.01
C ALA A 345 16.40 6.11 -29.77
N GLY A 346 17.02 4.93 -29.74
CA GLY A 346 17.91 4.51 -28.65
C GLY A 346 18.16 3.01 -28.65
N ILE A 347 18.69 2.52 -27.53
CA ILE A 347 19.07 1.11 -27.36
C ILE A 347 17.83 0.34 -26.89
N ASN A 348 17.35 -0.64 -27.67
CA ASN A 348 16.20 -1.46 -27.28
C ASN A 348 16.63 -2.66 -26.43
N VAL A 349 16.12 -2.76 -25.21
CA VAL A 349 16.32 -3.89 -24.29
C VAL A 349 15.01 -4.19 -23.57
N GLY A 350 14.54 -5.44 -23.64
CA GLY A 350 13.39 -5.90 -22.85
C GLY A 350 12.08 -5.15 -23.09
N GLY A 351 11.88 -4.58 -24.28
CA GLY A 351 10.67 -3.81 -24.62
C GLY A 351 10.74 -2.31 -24.28
N ASN A 352 11.88 -1.84 -23.78
CA ASN A 352 12.15 -0.43 -23.50
C ASN A 352 13.30 0.08 -24.37
N VAL A 353 13.27 1.37 -24.72
CA VAL A 353 14.32 2.09 -25.43
C VAL A 353 15.03 3.03 -24.47
N PHE A 354 16.36 2.99 -24.45
CA PHE A 354 17.24 3.71 -23.52
C PHE A 354 18.14 4.72 -24.23
N TRP A 355 18.38 5.89 -23.59
CA TRP A 355 19.29 6.93 -24.07
C TRP A 355 19.99 7.71 -22.95
#